data_AF-A0A2T5UW05-F1
#
_entry.id   AF-A0A2T5UW05-F1
#
_cell.length_a   1.000
_cell.length_b   1.000
_cell.length_c   1.000
_cell.angle_alpha   90.00
_cell.angle_beta   90.00
_cell.angle_gamma   90.00
#
_symmetry.space_group_name_H-M   'P 1'
#
loop_
_entity.id
_entity.type
_entity.pdbx_description
1 polymer ?
#
loop_
_entity_poly.entity_id
_entity_poly.type
_entity_poly.pdbx_seq_one_letter_code
_entity_poly.pdbx_strand_id
1 'polypeptide(L)'
;MLTPIPSAEIDIRLRRHLDPDERVLWQGRPKQGSFFGPGAVATGISLVLVGTLLSLGLSVGVLPAGARFPLAAACALAGLVILGTGWCRRAPLWVYGVTDKRLLSVLGDKLIRSVTPAQLDRLTLNVRGDTVYWFRIHANQTMPHDRGLLRGPDGQFIGFHGQSDAQAVKAMIEAWRLAISRRAAGTAASFSLTMAAADRSDEGQDSLDGVCRIRHPLTGLTMDMPATWQALVSTRTDGPLQLFGVTVFSRWVRETDKRSYTPDADWNCLLVQAAPEAGLEVILHNAPQAITLDGVLNDPWAKLANAPVARMEPELRIGPFSGFGVVRTLPGGAQIRSNAALSAPAMMHQMWLEGEGYRLELKGYALEGQADIQSAIEAMIASLRLS
;
A
#
# COMPACT_ATOMS: atom_id res chain seq x y z
N MET A 1 20.72 3.80 -9.60
CA MET A 1 19.61 2.83 -9.58
C MET A 1 19.97 1.79 -8.53
N LEU A 2 19.05 1.41 -7.63
CA LEU A 2 19.35 0.39 -6.62
C LEU A 2 19.42 -0.98 -7.29
N THR A 3 20.48 -1.74 -7.01
CA THR A 3 20.65 -3.11 -7.49
C THR A 3 20.07 -4.10 -6.47
N PRO A 4 19.36 -5.15 -6.92
CA PRO A 4 18.86 -6.19 -6.02
C PRO A 4 19.99 -6.81 -5.20
N ILE A 5 19.75 -6.95 -3.89
CA ILE A 5 20.65 -7.64 -2.97
C ILE A 5 20.53 -9.15 -3.24
N PRO A 6 21.67 -9.87 -3.41
CA PRO A 6 21.65 -11.32 -3.56
C PRO A 6 20.91 -12.02 -2.42
N SER A 7 20.10 -13.05 -2.71
CA SER A 7 19.24 -13.69 -1.70
C SER A 7 19.98 -14.28 -0.49
N ALA A 8 21.28 -14.56 -0.62
CA ALA A 8 22.14 -15.03 0.47
C ALA A 8 22.52 -13.91 1.47
N GLU A 9 22.49 -12.64 1.03
CA GLU A 9 22.88 -11.47 1.82
C GLU A 9 21.68 -10.75 2.46
N ILE A 10 20.46 -11.13 2.07
CA ILE A 10 19.22 -10.61 2.64
C ILE A 10 19.12 -11.03 4.11
N ASP A 11 18.83 -10.07 4.98
CA ASP A 11 18.55 -10.35 6.39
C ASP A 11 17.43 -11.40 6.52
N ILE A 12 17.70 -12.48 7.26
CA ILE A 12 16.76 -13.59 7.42
C ILE A 12 15.39 -13.16 7.95
N ARG A 13 15.34 -12.06 8.72
CA ARG A 13 14.10 -11.50 9.25
C ARG A 13 13.27 -10.82 8.16
N LEU A 14 13.91 -10.14 7.21
CA LEU A 14 13.22 -9.60 6.04
C LEU A 14 12.73 -10.72 5.13
N ARG A 15 13.57 -11.73 4.89
CA ARG A 15 13.30 -12.82 3.94
C ARG A 15 11.99 -13.57 4.23
N ARG A 16 11.62 -13.71 5.50
CA ARG A 16 10.37 -14.38 5.93
C ARG A 16 9.09 -13.62 5.57
N HIS A 17 9.21 -12.35 5.20
CA HIS A 17 8.08 -11.47 4.91
C HIS A 17 8.04 -11.01 3.45
N LEU A 18 8.89 -11.58 2.59
CA LEU A 18 8.89 -11.29 1.16
C LEU A 18 7.86 -12.15 0.43
N ASP A 19 7.19 -11.57 -0.56
CA ASP A 19 6.40 -12.34 -1.52
C ASP A 19 7.34 -13.17 -2.43
N PRO A 20 6.87 -14.26 -3.07
CA PRO A 20 7.71 -15.18 -3.85
C PRO A 20 8.62 -14.54 -4.93
N ASP A 21 8.20 -13.41 -5.49
CA ASP A 21 8.93 -12.67 -6.53
C ASP A 21 9.43 -11.30 -6.06
N GLU A 22 9.38 -11.01 -4.76
CA GLU A 22 9.79 -9.72 -4.21
C GLU A 22 11.31 -9.66 -3.98
N ARG A 23 11.95 -8.62 -4.52
CA ARG A 23 13.41 -8.45 -4.45
C ARG A 23 13.76 -7.31 -3.51
N VAL A 24 14.69 -7.56 -2.60
CA VAL A 24 15.22 -6.50 -1.70
C VAL A 24 16.23 -5.65 -2.47
N LEU A 25 16.01 -4.34 -2.51
CA LEU A 25 16.88 -3.36 -3.18
C LEU A 25 17.79 -2.63 -2.20
N TRP A 26 17.37 -2.55 -0.94
CA TRP A 26 18.15 -1.99 0.15
C TRP A 26 17.70 -2.60 1.48
N GLN A 27 18.63 -2.75 2.41
CA GLN A 27 18.34 -3.11 3.79
C GLN A 27 19.16 -2.25 4.74
N GLY A 28 18.59 -1.93 5.90
CA GLY A 28 19.23 -1.08 6.90
C GLY A 28 18.83 -1.45 8.31
N ARG A 29 19.61 -0.98 9.28
CA ARG A 29 19.34 -1.15 10.71
C ARG A 29 19.52 0.18 11.41
N PRO A 30 18.74 0.45 12.46
CA PRO A 30 18.93 1.66 13.26
C PRO A 30 20.29 1.62 13.97
N LYS A 31 20.92 2.78 14.14
CA LYS A 31 22.10 2.94 15.01
C LYS A 31 21.78 2.44 16.41
N GLN A 32 22.81 1.94 17.09
CA GLN A 32 22.68 1.58 18.50
C GLN A 32 22.29 2.84 19.30
N GLY A 33 21.26 2.70 20.13
CA GLY A 33 20.74 3.81 20.95
C GLY A 33 19.74 4.76 20.26
N SER A 34 19.38 4.56 18.98
CA SER A 34 18.44 5.46 18.28
C SER A 34 17.04 5.54 18.86
N PHE A 35 16.67 4.61 19.74
CA PHE A 35 15.37 4.64 20.39
C PHE A 35 15.39 5.27 21.79
N PHE A 36 16.51 5.82 22.26
CA PHE A 36 16.53 6.49 23.56
C PHE A 36 15.60 7.71 23.58
N GLY A 37 14.49 7.61 24.30
CA GLY A 37 13.70 8.78 24.66
C GLY A 37 14.49 9.69 25.61
N PRO A 38 14.52 11.02 25.40
CA PRO A 38 15.28 11.93 26.26
C PRO A 38 14.88 11.81 27.74
N GLY A 39 13.61 11.51 28.04
CA GLY A 39 13.14 11.24 29.40
C GLY A 39 13.68 9.94 30.01
N ALA A 40 13.83 8.87 29.25
CA ALA A 40 14.38 7.61 29.77
C ALA A 40 15.88 7.74 30.08
N VAL A 41 16.61 8.46 29.23
CA VAL A 41 18.02 8.80 29.46
C VAL A 41 18.16 9.71 30.67
N ALA A 42 17.35 10.78 30.75
CA ALA A 42 17.35 11.69 31.89
C ALA A 42 17.03 10.94 33.19
N THR A 43 16.02 10.09 33.22
CA THR A 43 15.67 9.27 34.40
C THR A 43 16.77 8.28 34.77
N GLY A 44 17.35 7.58 33.78
CA GLY A 44 18.47 6.66 34.00
C GLY A 44 19.68 7.37 34.61
N ILE A 45 20.10 8.50 34.01
CA ILE A 45 21.21 9.32 34.52
C ILE A 45 20.88 9.90 35.90
N SER A 46 19.66 10.37 36.12
CA SER A 46 19.22 10.96 37.39
C SER A 46 19.25 9.93 38.51
N LEU A 47 18.82 8.69 38.25
CA LEU A 47 18.88 7.60 39.23
C LEU A 47 20.32 7.19 39.56
N VAL A 48 21.21 7.18 38.56
CA VAL A 48 22.65 6.95 38.78
C VAL A 48 23.26 8.08 39.62
N LEU A 49 22.94 9.34 39.31
CA LEU A 49 23.41 10.51 40.06
C LEU A 49 22.89 10.49 41.50
N VAL A 50 21.59 10.24 41.71
CA VAL A 50 20.99 10.13 43.05
C VAL A 50 21.63 9.00 43.83
N GLY A 51 21.82 7.82 43.23
CA GLY A 51 22.53 6.71 43.87
C GLY A 51 23.96 7.08 44.27
N THR A 52 24.68 7.80 43.41
CA THR A 52 26.06 8.25 43.67
C THR A 52 26.10 9.29 44.80
N LEU A 53 25.23 10.30 44.78
CA LEU A 53 25.12 11.32 45.82
C LEU A 53 24.74 10.71 47.18
N LEU A 54 23.82 9.73 47.18
CA LEU A 54 23.47 8.96 48.37
C LEU A 54 24.65 8.13 48.89
N SER A 55 25.53 7.62 48.04
CA SER A 55 26.74 6.90 48.49
C SER A 55 27.79 7.83 49.12
N LEU A 56 27.89 9.08 48.64
CA LEU A 56 28.95 10.05 48.96
C LEU A 56 28.77 10.86 50.25
N GLY A 57 27.79 10.55 51.10
CA GLY A 57 27.59 11.33 52.32
C GLY A 57 26.57 12.47 52.18
N LEU A 58 26.28 12.97 50.98
CA LEU A 58 25.61 14.27 50.71
C LEU A 58 24.11 14.39 51.07
N SER A 59 23.55 13.44 51.80
CA SER A 59 22.15 13.41 52.28
C SER A 59 22.07 13.39 53.80
N VAL A 60 23.10 13.94 54.48
CA VAL A 60 23.19 13.96 55.95
C VAL A 60 21.95 14.66 56.51
N GLY A 61 21.09 13.90 57.20
CA GLY A 61 19.88 14.41 57.86
C GLY A 61 18.54 13.91 57.32
N VAL A 62 18.49 13.27 56.13
CA VAL A 62 17.20 12.82 55.54
C VAL A 62 16.96 11.32 55.71
N LEU A 63 18.02 10.51 55.84
CA LEU A 63 17.92 9.05 55.93
C LEU A 63 18.83 8.48 57.03
N PRO A 64 18.37 7.45 57.77
CA PRO A 64 19.19 6.74 58.75
C PRO A 64 20.36 5.99 58.06
N ALA A 65 21.51 5.95 58.73
CA ALA A 65 22.77 5.43 58.16
C ALA A 65 22.66 3.99 57.61
N GLY A 66 21.86 3.13 58.25
CA GLY A 66 21.65 1.73 57.83
C GLY A 66 20.84 1.56 56.54
N ALA A 67 20.03 2.54 56.14
CA ALA A 67 19.19 2.48 54.94
C ALA A 67 19.83 3.15 53.71
N ARG A 68 20.91 3.91 53.93
CA ARG A 68 21.53 4.78 52.93
C ARG A 68 22.22 4.02 51.80
N PHE A 69 23.10 3.07 52.14
CA PHE A 69 23.83 2.27 51.17
C PHE A 69 22.94 1.33 50.32
N PRO A 70 21.95 0.60 50.88
CA PRO A 70 21.07 -0.22 50.06
C PRO A 70 20.21 0.62 49.10
N LEU A 71 19.75 1.81 49.53
CA LEU A 71 19.01 2.72 48.67
C LEU A 71 19.89 3.31 47.56
N ALA A 72 21.13 3.69 47.88
CA ALA A 72 22.11 4.17 46.91
C ALA A 72 22.39 3.12 45.82
N ALA A 73 22.63 1.86 46.24
CA ALA A 73 22.84 0.74 45.34
C ALA A 73 21.61 0.45 44.48
N ALA A 74 20.40 0.46 45.07
CA ALA A 74 19.15 0.25 44.35
C ALA A 74 18.90 1.33 43.29
N CYS A 75 19.13 2.61 43.60
CA CYS A 75 18.99 3.71 42.64
C CYS A 75 20.01 3.60 41.49
N ALA A 76 21.29 3.34 41.81
CA ALA A 76 22.32 3.19 40.80
C ALA A 76 22.06 1.97 39.89
N LEU A 77 21.70 0.81 40.47
CA LEU A 77 21.35 -0.39 39.71
C LEU A 77 20.08 -0.17 38.86
N ALA A 78 19.05 0.48 39.40
CA ALA A 78 17.84 0.79 38.63
C ALA A 78 18.15 1.73 37.45
N GLY A 79 18.99 2.75 37.65
CA GLY A 79 19.45 3.64 36.59
C GLY A 79 20.24 2.90 35.51
N LEU A 80 21.19 2.04 35.91
CA LEU A 80 21.95 1.20 34.99
C LEU A 80 21.07 0.18 34.25
N VAL A 81 20.07 -0.39 34.92
CA VAL A 81 19.08 -1.30 34.32
C VAL A 81 18.20 -0.55 33.31
N ILE A 82 17.73 0.66 33.61
CA ILE A 82 16.95 1.48 32.66
C ILE A 82 17.78 1.80 31.41
N LEU A 83 19.05 2.17 31.59
CA LEU A 83 19.98 2.45 30.49
C LEU A 83 20.36 1.18 29.71
N GLY A 84 20.50 0.02 30.37
CA GLY A 84 20.97 -1.23 29.77
C GLY A 84 19.89 -2.16 29.22
N THR A 85 18.70 -2.20 29.82
CA THR A 85 17.66 -3.21 29.50
C THR A 85 16.54 -2.72 28.61
N GLY A 86 16.13 -1.46 28.71
CA GLY A 86 14.88 -1.01 28.07
C GLY A 86 14.99 -0.74 26.56
N TRP A 87 16.15 -0.24 26.10
CA TRP A 87 16.20 0.46 24.81
C TRP A 87 17.42 0.12 23.93
N CYS A 88 18.59 -0.20 24.51
CA CYS A 88 19.76 -0.70 23.76
C CYS A 88 19.52 -2.03 23.02
N ARG A 89 18.71 -2.93 23.62
CA ARG A 89 18.45 -4.26 23.04
C ARG A 89 17.46 -4.27 21.89
N ARG A 90 16.75 -3.16 21.63
CA ARG A 90 15.72 -3.10 20.59
C ARG A 90 16.25 -2.74 19.21
N ALA A 91 17.22 -1.84 19.12
CA ALA A 91 17.88 -1.51 17.85
C ALA A 91 18.37 -2.74 17.06
N PRO A 92 19.06 -3.72 17.66
CA PRO A 92 19.48 -4.93 16.93
C PRO A 92 18.33 -5.86 16.56
N LEU A 93 17.11 -5.65 17.06
CA LEU A 93 15.92 -6.41 16.65
C LEU A 93 15.23 -5.80 15.43
N TRP A 94 15.45 -4.52 15.14
CA TRP A 94 14.86 -3.83 14.01
C TRP A 94 15.64 -4.06 12.73
N VAL A 95 14.90 -4.28 11.64
CA VAL A 95 15.43 -4.32 10.28
C VAL A 95 14.48 -3.56 9.37
N TYR A 96 15.03 -2.69 8.55
CA TYR A 96 14.31 -1.95 7.52
C TYR A 96 14.68 -2.50 6.15
N GLY A 97 13.70 -2.55 5.24
CA GLY A 97 13.90 -3.00 3.87
C GLY A 97 13.22 -2.06 2.88
N VAL A 98 13.88 -1.82 1.75
CA VAL A 98 13.24 -1.29 0.53
C VAL A 98 13.26 -2.43 -0.47
N THR A 99 12.10 -2.86 -0.92
CA THR A 99 11.96 -3.90 -1.95
C THR A 99 11.57 -3.27 -3.28
N ASP A 100 11.52 -4.05 -4.35
CA ASP A 100 10.97 -3.59 -5.63
C ASP A 100 9.45 -3.33 -5.61
N LYS A 101 8.75 -3.68 -4.53
CA LYS A 101 7.31 -3.52 -4.35
C LYS A 101 6.90 -2.60 -3.20
N ARG A 102 7.64 -2.55 -2.09
CA ARG A 102 7.22 -1.87 -0.84
C ARG A 102 8.40 -1.57 0.09
N LEU A 103 8.13 -0.71 1.08
CA LEU A 103 8.98 -0.49 2.25
C LEU A 103 8.55 -1.43 3.38
N LEU A 104 9.51 -2.00 4.10
CA LEU A 104 9.28 -2.94 5.19
C LEU A 104 9.97 -2.45 6.47
N SER A 105 9.26 -2.57 7.59
CA SER A 105 9.82 -2.42 8.93
C SER A 105 9.50 -3.68 9.74
N VAL A 106 10.54 -4.40 10.14
CA VAL A 106 10.45 -5.69 10.84
C VAL A 106 11.09 -5.54 12.22
N LEU A 107 10.44 -6.10 13.24
CA LEU A 107 10.93 -6.17 14.61
C LEU A 107 11.01 -7.64 15.04
N GLY A 108 12.23 -8.16 15.17
CA GLY A 108 12.47 -9.58 15.40
C GLY A 108 11.92 -10.38 14.23
N ASP A 109 10.91 -11.21 14.50
CA ASP A 109 10.23 -12.05 13.50
C ASP A 109 8.84 -11.52 13.10
N LYS A 110 8.51 -10.29 13.50
CA LYS A 110 7.20 -9.69 13.24
C LYS A 110 7.33 -8.54 12.25
N LEU A 111 6.58 -8.64 11.15
CA LEU A 111 6.32 -7.50 10.27
C LEU A 111 5.50 -6.46 11.01
N ILE A 112 6.08 -5.28 11.24
CA ILE A 112 5.39 -4.18 11.92
C ILE A 112 4.71 -3.27 10.90
N ARG A 113 5.38 -3.00 9.77
CA ARG A 113 4.87 -2.15 8.69
C ARG A 113 5.28 -2.66 7.33
N SER A 114 4.34 -2.52 6.40
CA SER A 114 4.53 -2.65 4.96
C SER A 114 3.89 -1.43 4.32
N VAL A 115 4.67 -0.64 3.57
CA VAL A 115 4.20 0.58 2.91
C VAL A 115 4.46 0.50 1.42
N THR A 116 3.41 0.50 0.61
CA THR A 116 3.54 0.52 -0.86
C THR A 116 3.89 1.93 -1.34
N PRO A 117 4.47 2.10 -2.54
CA PRO A 117 4.75 3.43 -3.07
C PRO A 117 3.47 4.30 -3.17
N ALA A 118 2.30 3.67 -3.36
CA ALA A 118 1.00 4.34 -3.41
C ALA A 118 0.60 4.98 -2.10
N GLN A 119 0.89 4.26 -1.00
CA GLN A 119 0.68 4.78 0.33
C GLN A 119 1.69 5.88 0.63
N LEU A 120 2.89 5.80 0.07
CA LEU A 120 3.92 6.81 0.24
C LEU A 120 3.60 8.11 -0.51
N ASP A 121 2.97 8.07 -1.70
CA ASP A 121 2.62 9.29 -2.46
C ASP A 121 1.66 10.23 -1.69
N ARG A 122 0.83 9.65 -0.83
CA ARG A 122 -0.10 10.38 0.06
C ARG A 122 0.60 11.01 1.25
N LEU A 123 1.81 10.55 1.54
CA LEU A 123 2.50 10.76 2.79
C LEU A 123 3.78 11.54 2.52
N THR A 124 3.89 12.73 3.08
CA THR A 124 5.08 13.54 2.86
C THR A 124 6.28 12.87 3.55
N LEU A 125 7.24 12.40 2.75
CA LEU A 125 8.50 11.89 3.25
C LEU A 125 9.30 13.05 3.83
N ASN A 126 9.57 12.99 5.11
CA ASN A 126 10.23 14.03 5.88
C ASN A 126 11.36 13.45 6.71
N VAL A 127 12.28 14.32 7.12
CA VAL A 127 13.40 13.96 8.01
C VAL A 127 13.29 14.76 9.29
N ARG A 128 13.40 14.08 10.43
CA ARG A 128 13.58 14.70 11.74
C ARG A 128 14.71 14.00 12.47
N GLY A 129 15.84 14.69 12.65
CA GLY A 129 17.03 14.09 13.25
C GLY A 129 17.53 12.90 12.42
N ASP A 130 17.64 11.73 13.04
CA ASP A 130 18.05 10.47 12.42
C ASP A 130 16.87 9.64 11.87
N THR A 131 15.66 10.20 11.85
CA THR A 131 14.45 9.48 11.44
C THR A 131 13.94 10.00 10.11
N VAL A 132 13.78 9.09 9.14
CA VAL A 132 13.05 9.33 7.90
C VAL A 132 11.63 8.82 8.09
N TYR A 133 10.64 9.71 8.08
CA TYR A 133 9.26 9.34 8.37
C TYR A 133 8.31 9.81 7.27
N TRP A 134 7.22 9.08 7.11
CA TRP A 134 6.16 9.38 6.15
C TRP A 134 4.84 9.72 6.85
N PHE A 135 4.67 9.36 8.13
CA PHE A 135 3.48 9.74 8.88
C PHE A 135 3.82 10.27 10.27
N ARG A 136 3.07 11.28 10.72
CA ARG A 136 3.17 11.85 12.06
C ARG A 136 1.85 11.69 12.80
N ILE A 137 1.88 11.00 13.94
CA ILE A 137 0.72 10.80 14.80
C ILE A 137 0.45 12.12 15.56
N HIS A 138 -0.78 12.63 15.50
CA HIS A 138 -1.18 13.79 16.31
C HIS A 138 -1.81 13.30 17.62
N ALA A 139 -1.49 13.97 18.75
CA ALA A 139 -1.87 13.52 20.10
C ALA A 139 -3.38 13.35 20.32
N ASN A 140 -4.22 13.99 19.49
CA ASN A 140 -5.68 13.97 19.61
C ASN A 140 -6.38 13.03 18.60
N GLN A 141 -5.64 12.27 17.79
CA GLN A 141 -6.24 11.31 16.85
C GLN A 141 -6.34 9.93 17.49
N THR A 142 -7.51 9.61 18.07
CA THR A 142 -7.91 8.23 18.35
C THR A 142 -8.24 7.53 17.03
N MET A 143 -7.27 6.81 16.46
CA MET A 143 -7.53 5.92 15.33
C MET A 143 -8.29 4.67 15.80
N PRO A 144 -9.31 4.21 15.06
CA PRO A 144 -10.02 2.98 15.35
C PRO A 144 -9.15 1.77 14.95
N HIS A 145 -9.09 0.78 15.84
CA HIS A 145 -8.58 -0.58 15.60
C HIS A 145 -7.09 -0.75 15.23
N ASP A 146 -6.17 -0.46 16.15
CA ASP A 146 -5.14 -1.43 16.60
C ASP A 146 -4.17 -0.78 17.59
N ARG A 147 -4.50 -0.81 18.89
CA ARG A 147 -3.65 -0.23 19.95
C ARG A 147 -2.30 -0.94 20.10
N GLY A 148 -2.17 -2.18 19.62
CA GLY A 148 -0.92 -2.96 19.67
C GLY A 148 0.13 -2.52 18.65
N LEU A 149 -0.28 -1.88 17.55
CA LEU A 149 0.61 -1.38 16.50
C LEU A 149 1.16 0.03 16.81
N LEU A 150 0.63 0.71 17.83
CA LEU A 150 0.99 2.09 18.21
C LEU A 150 2.02 2.18 19.35
N ARG A 151 2.36 1.05 19.99
CA ARG A 151 3.41 0.97 21.02
C ARG A 151 4.72 0.39 20.48
N GLY A 152 5.09 0.82 19.27
CA GLY A 152 6.48 0.77 18.84
C GLY A 152 7.30 1.87 19.54
N PRO A 153 8.64 1.77 19.57
CA PRO A 153 9.51 2.87 19.97
C PRO A 153 9.44 4.09 19.04
N ASP A 154 8.64 4.02 17.98
CA ASP A 154 8.38 4.99 16.92
C ASP A 154 7.88 6.37 17.43
N GLY A 155 7.43 6.45 18.68
CA GLY A 155 6.95 7.71 19.27
C GLY A 155 5.88 8.36 18.40
N GLN A 156 6.15 9.58 17.92
CA GLN A 156 5.23 10.34 17.07
C GLN A 156 5.40 10.08 15.56
N PHE A 157 6.50 9.47 15.13
CA PHE A 157 6.92 9.44 13.72
C PHE A 157 6.96 8.01 13.21
N ILE A 158 6.20 7.70 12.16
CA ILE A 158 6.21 6.37 11.53
C ILE A 158 7.19 6.41 10.36
N GLY A 159 8.26 5.62 10.46
CA GLY A 159 9.36 5.68 9.51
C GLY A 159 10.50 4.69 9.73
N PHE A 160 11.61 4.95 9.04
CA PHE A 160 12.91 4.34 9.31
C PHE A 160 13.66 5.22 10.32
N HIS A 161 13.87 4.69 11.53
CA HIS A 161 14.52 5.39 12.63
C HIS A 161 16.02 5.09 12.68
N GLY A 162 16.81 5.94 13.32
CA GLY A 162 18.21 5.64 13.58
C GLY A 162 19.10 5.55 12.35
N GLN A 163 18.75 6.26 11.29
CA GLN A 163 19.50 6.25 10.05
C GLN A 163 20.83 6.97 10.21
N SER A 164 21.88 6.41 9.61
CA SER A 164 23.20 7.04 9.65
C SER A 164 23.23 8.37 8.92
N ASP A 165 22.57 8.39 7.77
CA ASP A 165 22.30 9.56 6.96
C ASP A 165 20.83 9.53 6.54
N ALA A 166 19.98 10.23 7.31
CA ALA A 166 18.55 10.26 7.04
C ALA A 166 18.22 10.98 5.72
N GLN A 167 19.04 11.94 5.28
CA GLN A 167 18.81 12.64 4.02
C GLN A 167 19.13 11.74 2.82
N ALA A 168 20.22 10.97 2.87
CA ALA A 168 20.53 9.99 1.84
C ALA A 168 19.44 8.91 1.76
N VAL A 169 18.93 8.42 2.89
CA VAL A 169 17.84 7.44 2.92
C VAL A 169 16.54 8.03 2.37
N LYS A 170 16.20 9.29 2.69
CA LYS A 170 15.07 10.01 2.08
C LYS A 170 15.20 10.07 0.56
N ALA A 171 16.33 10.56 0.06
CA ALA A 171 16.61 10.68 -1.37
C ALA A 171 16.57 9.32 -2.08
N MET A 172 17.09 8.27 -1.43
CA MET A 172 17.03 6.89 -1.93
C MET A 172 15.58 6.40 -2.07
N ILE A 173 14.73 6.61 -1.06
CA ILE A 173 13.31 6.22 -1.10
C ILE A 173 12.57 7.02 -2.20
N GLU A 174 12.84 8.31 -2.34
CA GLU A 174 12.25 9.14 -3.40
C GLU A 174 12.68 8.66 -4.80
N ALA A 175 13.96 8.34 -4.97
CA ALA A 175 14.49 7.81 -6.23
C ALA A 175 13.92 6.42 -6.55
N TRP A 176 13.79 5.56 -5.53
CA TRP A 176 13.14 4.25 -5.63
C TRP A 176 11.69 4.37 -6.12
N ARG A 177 10.91 5.26 -5.49
CA ARG A 177 9.53 5.56 -5.86
C ARG A 177 9.43 6.02 -7.32
N LEU A 178 10.25 6.99 -7.71
CA LEU A 178 10.30 7.49 -9.10
C LEU A 178 10.68 6.38 -10.10
N ALA A 179 11.60 5.50 -9.73
CA ALA A 179 12.02 4.39 -10.59
C ALA A 179 10.92 3.33 -10.77
N ILE A 180 10.07 3.09 -9.77
CA ILE A 180 8.89 2.22 -9.93
C ILE A 180 7.92 2.83 -10.94
N SER A 181 7.57 4.10 -10.79
CA SER A 181 6.63 4.76 -11.69
C SER A 181 7.15 4.81 -13.14
N ARG A 182 8.45 5.08 -13.35
CA ARG A 182 9.06 5.04 -14.69
C ARG A 182 9.04 3.65 -15.31
N ARG A 183 9.31 2.60 -14.53
CA ARG A 183 9.23 1.21 -15.03
C ARG A 183 7.80 0.87 -15.44
N ALA A 184 6.81 1.23 -14.63
CA ALA A 184 5.41 1.02 -14.95
C ALA A 184 5.00 1.71 -16.27
N ALA A 185 5.42 2.97 -16.47
CA ALA A 185 5.19 3.70 -17.73
C ALA A 185 5.90 3.06 -18.94
N GLY A 186 7.15 2.61 -18.78
CA GLY A 186 7.89 1.94 -19.85
C GLY A 186 7.24 0.61 -20.28
N THR A 187 6.77 -0.19 -19.31
CA THR A 187 5.99 -1.41 -19.62
C THR A 187 4.66 -1.05 -20.29
N ALA A 188 3.96 -0.02 -19.81
CA ALA A 188 2.70 0.44 -20.38
C ALA A 188 2.82 0.86 -21.86
N ALA A 189 3.86 1.64 -22.18
CA ALA A 189 4.14 2.05 -23.56
C ALA A 189 4.45 0.84 -24.45
N SER A 190 5.29 -0.10 -23.98
CA SER A 190 5.65 -1.31 -24.72
C SER A 190 4.43 -2.21 -24.99
N PHE A 191 3.57 -2.37 -23.98
CA PHE A 191 2.32 -3.11 -24.11
C PHE A 191 1.38 -2.48 -25.12
N SER A 192 1.16 -1.16 -25.03
CA SER A 192 0.27 -0.44 -25.95
C SER A 192 0.73 -0.56 -27.41
N LEU A 193 2.04 -0.47 -27.66
CA LEU A 193 2.62 -0.69 -28.99
C LEU A 193 2.40 -2.12 -29.49
N THR A 194 2.56 -3.11 -28.60
CA THR A 194 2.36 -4.53 -28.93
C THR A 194 0.90 -4.80 -29.28
N MET A 195 -0.05 -4.29 -28.50
CA MET A 195 -1.49 -4.43 -28.76
C MET A 195 -1.91 -3.73 -30.06
N ALA A 196 -1.38 -2.53 -30.33
CA ALA A 196 -1.66 -1.82 -31.58
C ALA A 196 -1.04 -2.49 -32.82
N ALA A 197 0.01 -3.32 -32.65
CA ALA A 197 0.55 -4.14 -33.72
C ALA A 197 -0.28 -5.41 -33.92
N ALA A 198 -0.70 -6.04 -32.82
CA ALA A 198 -1.56 -7.22 -32.80
C ALA A 198 -2.90 -7.01 -33.50
N ASP A 199 -3.57 -5.88 -33.23
CA ASP A 199 -4.84 -5.51 -33.86
C ASP A 199 -4.74 -5.35 -35.39
N ARG A 200 -3.53 -5.14 -35.92
CA ARG A 200 -3.26 -5.05 -37.36
C ARG A 200 -2.88 -6.39 -38.00
N SER A 201 -2.64 -7.42 -37.22
CA SER A 201 -2.25 -8.75 -37.69
C SER A 201 -3.37 -9.75 -37.38
N ASP A 202 -4.08 -10.20 -38.41
CA ASP A 202 -5.24 -11.11 -38.35
C ASP A 202 -4.88 -12.57 -37.91
N GLU A 203 -3.66 -12.80 -37.44
CA GLU A 203 -3.16 -14.13 -37.05
C GLU A 203 -3.36 -14.35 -35.54
N GLY A 204 -4.12 -15.40 -35.22
CA GLY A 204 -4.43 -15.82 -33.84
C GLY A 204 -3.20 -15.93 -32.95
N GLN A 205 -3.07 -14.99 -32.01
CA GLN A 205 -1.92 -14.86 -31.13
C GLN A 205 -2.12 -15.59 -29.81
N ASP A 206 -1.44 -16.74 -29.69
CA ASP A 206 -1.34 -17.52 -28.46
C ASP A 206 -0.15 -17.13 -27.56
N SER A 207 0.70 -16.18 -27.96
CA SER A 207 1.76 -15.65 -27.09
C SER A 207 2.38 -14.36 -27.65
N LEU A 208 1.89 -13.21 -27.23
CA LEU A 208 2.58 -11.93 -27.43
C LEU A 208 3.62 -11.75 -26.32
N ASP A 209 4.87 -11.46 -26.68
CA ASP A 209 5.93 -11.26 -25.69
C ASP A 209 5.62 -10.05 -24.80
N GLY A 210 5.86 -10.19 -23.49
CA GLY A 210 5.51 -9.15 -22.50
C GLY A 210 4.01 -8.98 -22.20
N VAL A 211 3.14 -9.82 -22.76
CA VAL A 211 1.68 -9.81 -22.51
C VAL A 211 1.29 -11.03 -21.66
N CYS A 212 0.42 -10.80 -20.68
CA CYS A 212 -0.23 -11.84 -19.89
C CYS A 212 -1.74 -11.82 -20.16
N ARG A 213 -2.29 -12.96 -20.57
CA ARG A 213 -3.72 -13.14 -20.78
C ARG A 213 -4.38 -13.65 -19.51
N ILE A 214 -5.34 -12.90 -18.99
CA ILE A 214 -6.22 -13.32 -17.90
C ILE A 214 -7.46 -13.96 -18.51
N ARG A 215 -7.83 -15.13 -18.01
CA ARG A 215 -9.06 -15.83 -18.37
C ARG A 215 -9.95 -16.04 -17.16
N HIS A 216 -11.24 -15.77 -17.32
CA HIS A 216 -12.26 -16.14 -16.37
C HIS A 216 -12.71 -17.58 -16.63
N PRO A 217 -12.65 -18.49 -15.64
CA PRO A 217 -12.84 -19.92 -15.88
C PRO A 217 -14.25 -20.29 -16.32
N LEU A 218 -15.29 -19.63 -15.78
CA LEU A 218 -16.69 -19.98 -16.09
C LEU A 218 -17.24 -19.33 -17.36
N THR A 219 -16.89 -18.08 -17.65
CA THR A 219 -17.48 -17.31 -18.75
C THR A 219 -16.64 -17.33 -20.02
N GLY A 220 -15.38 -17.78 -19.94
CA GLY A 220 -14.45 -17.66 -21.06
C GLY A 220 -14.04 -16.21 -21.36
N LEU A 221 -14.38 -15.24 -20.51
CA LEU A 221 -13.92 -13.86 -20.67
C LEU A 221 -12.40 -13.82 -20.61
N THR A 222 -11.76 -13.21 -21.60
CA THR A 222 -10.33 -12.97 -21.61
C THR A 222 -10.00 -11.48 -21.72
N MET A 223 -8.89 -11.09 -21.11
CA MET A 223 -8.32 -9.76 -21.16
C MET A 223 -6.81 -9.86 -21.18
N ASP A 224 -6.16 -9.12 -22.06
CA ASP A 224 -4.70 -9.04 -22.12
C ASP A 224 -4.21 -7.88 -21.24
N MET A 225 -3.09 -8.09 -20.53
CA MET A 225 -2.45 -7.07 -19.70
C MET A 225 -0.93 -7.14 -19.82
N PRO A 226 -0.18 -6.09 -19.42
CA PRO A 226 1.26 -6.18 -19.32
C PRO A 226 1.69 -7.27 -18.32
N ALA A 227 2.60 -8.17 -18.70
CA ALA A 227 3.00 -9.32 -17.89
C ALA A 227 3.66 -8.94 -16.54
N THR A 228 4.21 -7.72 -16.43
CA THR A 228 4.82 -7.23 -15.19
C THR A 228 3.81 -6.60 -14.23
N TRP A 229 2.53 -6.45 -14.62
CA TRP A 229 1.49 -5.90 -13.76
C TRP A 229 0.87 -6.99 -12.88
N GLN A 230 0.44 -6.61 -11.69
CA GLN A 230 -0.10 -7.58 -10.74
C GLN A 230 -1.61 -7.72 -10.92
N ALA A 231 -2.08 -8.93 -11.19
CA ALA A 231 -3.50 -9.28 -11.19
C ALA A 231 -3.91 -9.89 -9.85
N LEU A 232 -4.89 -9.28 -9.22
CA LEU A 232 -5.52 -9.74 -7.99
C LEU A 232 -6.99 -10.05 -8.28
N VAL A 233 -7.50 -11.13 -7.70
CA VAL A 233 -8.89 -11.54 -7.85
C VAL A 233 -9.58 -11.68 -6.50
N SER A 234 -10.89 -11.42 -6.48
CA SER A 234 -11.77 -11.61 -5.33
C SER A 234 -13.17 -12.00 -5.79
N THR A 235 -13.97 -12.48 -4.84
CA THR A 235 -15.40 -12.72 -5.04
C THR A 235 -16.18 -11.64 -4.31
N ARG A 236 -16.99 -10.91 -5.05
CA ARG A 236 -17.86 -9.86 -4.58
C ARG A 236 -19.32 -10.28 -4.71
N THR A 237 -20.01 -10.33 -3.59
CA THR A 237 -21.45 -10.55 -3.55
C THR A 237 -22.15 -9.27 -3.13
N ASP A 238 -23.13 -8.86 -3.93
CA ASP A 238 -23.99 -7.70 -3.66
C ASP A 238 -25.36 -8.25 -3.28
N GLY A 239 -25.82 -7.96 -2.06
CA GLY A 239 -27.09 -8.49 -1.59
C GLY A 239 -27.52 -7.94 -0.24
N PRO A 240 -28.76 -8.17 0.19
CA PRO A 240 -29.22 -7.69 1.48
C PRO A 240 -28.42 -8.29 2.63
N LEU A 241 -28.10 -7.48 3.64
CA LEU A 241 -27.63 -8.02 4.92
C LEU A 241 -28.85 -8.48 5.70
N GLN A 242 -29.03 -9.79 5.83
CA GLN A 242 -30.07 -10.37 6.68
C GLN A 242 -29.46 -10.83 8.00
N LEU A 243 -30.01 -10.35 9.12
CA LEU A 243 -29.71 -10.85 10.47
C LEU A 243 -31.02 -11.39 11.05
N PHE A 244 -31.02 -12.67 11.44
CA PHE A 244 -32.20 -13.34 12.02
C PHE A 244 -33.48 -13.22 11.17
N GLY A 245 -33.35 -13.29 9.84
CA GLY A 245 -34.49 -13.15 8.91
C GLY A 245 -34.96 -11.72 8.67
N VAL A 246 -34.34 -10.72 9.30
CA VAL A 246 -34.63 -9.30 9.09
C VAL A 246 -33.57 -8.68 8.17
N THR A 247 -33.99 -8.02 7.10
CA THR A 247 -33.11 -7.24 6.22
C THR A 247 -32.67 -5.96 6.92
N VAL A 248 -31.40 -5.90 7.33
CA VAL A 248 -30.78 -4.76 8.03
C VAL A 248 -30.27 -3.70 7.06
N PHE A 249 -29.71 -4.14 5.93
CA PHE A 249 -29.37 -3.28 4.80
C PHE A 249 -29.91 -3.89 3.52
N SER A 250 -30.58 -3.09 2.69
CA SER A 250 -31.09 -3.51 1.39
C SER A 250 -29.96 -3.85 0.40
N ARG A 251 -28.78 -3.26 0.58
CA ARG A 251 -27.59 -3.53 -0.20
C ARG A 251 -26.35 -3.53 0.70
N TRP A 252 -25.71 -4.68 0.83
CA TRP A 252 -24.45 -4.87 1.51
C TRP A 252 -23.47 -5.59 0.59
N VAL A 253 -22.33 -4.95 0.34
CA VAL A 253 -21.27 -5.52 -0.49
C VAL A 253 -20.37 -6.35 0.41
N ARG A 254 -20.26 -7.65 0.13
CA ARG A 254 -19.27 -8.54 0.75
C ARG A 254 -18.22 -8.86 -0.29
N GLU A 255 -16.98 -8.54 -0.01
CA GLU A 255 -15.84 -8.89 -0.85
C GLU A 255 -14.91 -9.80 -0.05
N THR A 256 -14.46 -10.90 -0.66
CA THR A 256 -13.43 -11.77 -0.07
C THR A 256 -12.07 -11.08 -0.11
N ASP A 257 -11.12 -11.58 0.67
CA ASP A 257 -9.74 -11.11 0.59
C ASP A 257 -9.18 -11.26 -0.84
N LYS A 258 -8.44 -10.25 -1.27
CA LYS A 258 -7.78 -10.23 -2.58
C LYS A 258 -6.65 -11.24 -2.58
N ARG A 259 -6.62 -12.10 -3.58
CA ARG A 259 -5.57 -13.11 -3.81
C ARG A 259 -4.97 -12.92 -5.20
N SER A 260 -3.74 -13.36 -5.41
CA SER A 260 -3.11 -13.35 -6.74
C SER A 260 -3.90 -14.21 -7.72
N TYR A 261 -4.03 -13.74 -8.96
CA TYR A 261 -4.70 -14.49 -10.02
C TYR A 261 -4.03 -15.85 -10.28
N THR A 262 -4.86 -16.88 -10.48
CA THR A 262 -4.46 -18.18 -11.02
C THR A 262 -5.52 -18.61 -12.04
N PRO A 263 -5.16 -19.39 -13.08
CA PRO A 263 -6.10 -19.75 -14.15
C PRO A 263 -7.41 -20.40 -13.68
N ASP A 264 -7.33 -21.20 -12.61
CA ASP A 264 -8.47 -21.93 -12.04
C ASP A 264 -9.18 -21.17 -10.90
N ALA A 265 -8.74 -19.94 -10.59
CA ALA A 265 -9.39 -19.16 -9.54
C ALA A 265 -10.82 -18.80 -9.96
N ASP A 266 -11.79 -19.15 -9.13
CA ASP A 266 -13.12 -18.56 -9.22
C ASP A 266 -13.07 -17.11 -8.72
N TRP A 267 -13.66 -16.20 -9.50
CA TRP A 267 -13.69 -14.76 -9.23
C TRP A 267 -14.82 -14.10 -9.98
N ASN A 268 -15.28 -12.96 -9.50
CA ASN A 268 -16.12 -12.05 -10.29
C ASN A 268 -15.67 -10.59 -10.13
N CYS A 269 -14.57 -10.37 -9.40
CA CYS A 269 -13.86 -9.12 -9.34
C CYS A 269 -12.39 -9.37 -9.69
N LEU A 270 -11.88 -8.62 -10.65
CA LEU A 270 -10.49 -8.59 -11.05
C LEU A 270 -9.95 -7.18 -10.84
N LEU A 271 -8.79 -7.08 -10.20
CA LEU A 271 -8.04 -5.85 -10.00
C LEU A 271 -6.65 -6.02 -10.60
N VAL A 272 -6.36 -5.24 -11.63
CA VAL A 272 -5.02 -5.12 -12.19
C VAL A 272 -4.35 -3.87 -11.60
N GLN A 273 -3.23 -4.06 -10.91
CA GLN A 273 -2.42 -2.99 -10.34
C GLN A 273 -1.26 -2.67 -11.29
N ALA A 274 -1.36 -1.52 -11.93
CA ALA A 274 -0.41 -1.03 -12.93
C ALA A 274 0.74 -0.27 -12.30
N ALA A 275 0.37 0.68 -11.44
CA ALA A 275 1.28 1.56 -10.74
C ALA A 275 0.67 1.91 -9.38
N PRO A 276 1.42 2.56 -8.48
CA PRO A 276 0.95 2.98 -7.17
C PRO A 276 -0.47 3.57 -7.15
N GLU A 277 -0.76 4.49 -8.07
CA GLU A 277 -2.05 5.17 -8.15
C GLU A 277 -2.73 4.96 -9.50
N ALA A 278 -2.52 3.78 -10.08
CA ALA A 278 -3.16 3.41 -11.35
C ALA A 278 -3.52 1.92 -11.40
N GLY A 279 -4.66 1.63 -12.02
CA GLY A 279 -5.11 0.27 -12.20
C GLY A 279 -6.46 0.16 -12.92
N LEU A 280 -6.87 -1.08 -13.11
CA LEU A 280 -8.14 -1.44 -13.71
C LEU A 280 -8.88 -2.40 -12.78
N GLU A 281 -10.11 -2.06 -12.41
CA GLU A 281 -11.03 -2.96 -11.74
C GLU A 281 -12.08 -3.43 -12.76
N VAL A 282 -12.35 -4.73 -12.80
CA VAL A 282 -13.38 -5.35 -13.64
C VAL A 282 -14.29 -6.17 -12.73
N ILE A 283 -15.58 -5.89 -12.76
CA ILE A 283 -16.59 -6.63 -11.99
C ILE A 283 -17.56 -7.29 -12.96
N LEU A 284 -17.69 -8.61 -12.84
CA LEU A 284 -18.62 -9.43 -13.58
C LEU A 284 -19.90 -9.63 -12.77
N HIS A 285 -21.04 -9.41 -13.42
CA HIS A 285 -22.36 -9.63 -12.87
C HIS A 285 -23.17 -10.58 -13.74
N ASN A 286 -23.88 -11.50 -13.10
CA ASN A 286 -24.78 -12.47 -13.74
C ASN A 286 -26.23 -11.98 -13.81
N ALA A 287 -26.44 -10.66 -13.91
CA ALA A 287 -27.76 -10.04 -13.92
C ALA A 287 -27.79 -8.87 -14.92
N PRO A 288 -28.97 -8.57 -15.51
CA PRO A 288 -29.12 -7.49 -16.50
C PRO A 288 -28.64 -6.13 -15.97
N GLN A 289 -28.33 -5.22 -16.89
CA GLN A 289 -27.93 -3.87 -16.54
C GLN A 289 -29.09 -3.05 -15.98
N ALA A 290 -29.10 -2.85 -14.66
CA ALA A 290 -30.04 -1.94 -13.99
C ALA A 290 -29.59 -0.47 -14.00
N ILE A 291 -28.34 -0.20 -14.40
CA ILE A 291 -27.72 1.14 -14.34
C ILE A 291 -27.76 1.78 -15.73
N THR A 292 -28.39 2.95 -15.83
CA THR A 292 -28.47 3.74 -17.07
C THR A 292 -27.48 4.89 -17.08
N LEU A 293 -27.14 5.41 -18.28
CA LEU A 293 -26.26 6.56 -18.43
C LEU A 293 -26.81 7.78 -17.67
N ASP A 294 -28.10 8.07 -17.81
CA ASP A 294 -28.76 9.15 -17.07
C ASP A 294 -28.70 8.96 -15.56
N GLY A 295 -28.82 7.71 -15.08
CA GLY A 295 -28.67 7.39 -13.66
C GLY A 295 -27.27 7.70 -13.13
N VAL A 296 -26.23 7.42 -13.92
CA VAL A 296 -24.82 7.70 -13.56
C VAL A 296 -24.50 9.20 -13.61
N LEU A 297 -25.01 9.91 -14.61
CA LEU A 297 -24.76 11.35 -14.76
C LEU A 297 -25.45 12.17 -13.66
N ASN A 298 -26.65 11.73 -13.25
CA ASN A 298 -27.44 12.39 -12.22
C ASN A 298 -27.16 11.88 -10.80
N ASP A 299 -26.19 10.98 -10.62
CA ASP A 299 -25.84 10.43 -9.31
C ASP A 299 -25.45 11.56 -8.32
N PRO A 300 -26.20 11.75 -7.22
CA PRO A 300 -25.88 12.75 -6.20
C PRO A 300 -24.48 12.55 -5.60
N TRP A 301 -24.00 11.31 -5.55
CA TRP A 301 -22.67 11.00 -5.02
C TRP A 301 -21.55 11.48 -5.93
N ALA A 302 -21.75 11.48 -7.24
CA ALA A 302 -20.77 12.01 -8.18
C ALA A 302 -20.58 13.52 -8.01
N LYS A 303 -21.66 14.25 -7.68
CA LYS A 303 -21.60 15.68 -7.35
C LYS A 303 -20.87 15.93 -6.03
N LEU A 304 -21.13 15.09 -5.02
CA LEU A 304 -20.47 15.19 -3.71
C LEU A 304 -18.96 14.89 -3.79
N ALA A 305 -18.55 13.98 -4.67
CA ALA A 305 -17.15 13.60 -4.87
C ALA A 305 -16.34 14.61 -5.70
N ASN A 306 -16.95 15.71 -6.16
CA ASN A 306 -16.34 16.72 -7.02
C ASN A 306 -15.62 16.11 -8.25
N ALA A 307 -16.28 15.15 -8.91
CA ALA A 307 -15.73 14.38 -10.02
C ALA A 307 -16.41 14.79 -11.35
N PRO A 308 -16.04 15.93 -11.96
CA PRO A 308 -16.65 16.40 -13.20
C PRO A 308 -16.49 15.37 -14.32
N VAL A 309 -17.53 15.29 -15.16
CA VAL A 309 -17.50 14.47 -16.37
C VAL A 309 -16.66 15.20 -17.41
N ALA A 310 -15.55 14.59 -17.81
CA ALA A 310 -14.68 15.09 -18.86
C ALA A 310 -15.17 14.65 -20.24
N ARG A 311 -15.65 13.41 -20.36
CA ARG A 311 -16.13 12.83 -21.63
C ARG A 311 -17.24 11.81 -21.36
N MET A 312 -18.17 11.70 -22.31
CA MET A 312 -19.23 10.69 -22.32
C MET A 312 -19.12 9.84 -23.58
N GLU A 313 -19.42 8.56 -23.45
CA GLU A 313 -19.40 7.57 -24.53
C GLU A 313 -20.74 6.81 -24.48
N PRO A 314 -21.81 7.36 -25.07
CA PRO A 314 -23.17 6.84 -24.88
C PRO A 314 -23.41 5.52 -25.61
N GLU A 315 -22.68 5.27 -26.69
CA GLU A 315 -22.77 4.04 -27.49
C GLU A 315 -21.36 3.44 -27.61
N LEU A 316 -21.01 2.58 -26.65
CA LEU A 316 -19.73 1.90 -26.61
C LEU A 316 -19.92 0.44 -27.04
N ARG A 317 -19.04 -0.05 -27.92
CA ARG A 317 -18.96 -1.46 -28.32
C ARG A 317 -17.53 -1.96 -28.18
N ILE A 318 -17.34 -3.02 -27.42
CA ILE A 318 -16.04 -3.63 -27.16
C ILE A 318 -16.22 -5.14 -27.29
N GLY A 319 -15.66 -5.72 -28.35
CA GLY A 319 -15.86 -7.13 -28.68
C GLY A 319 -17.36 -7.47 -28.77
N PRO A 320 -17.83 -8.50 -28.05
CA PRO A 320 -19.24 -8.90 -28.03
C PRO A 320 -20.11 -8.04 -27.08
N PHE A 321 -19.53 -7.07 -26.37
CA PHE A 321 -20.22 -6.27 -25.37
C PHE A 321 -20.62 -4.90 -25.91
N SER A 322 -21.77 -4.40 -25.47
CA SER A 322 -22.28 -3.07 -25.80
C SER A 322 -22.77 -2.36 -24.54
N GLY A 323 -22.70 -1.03 -24.51
CA GLY A 323 -23.14 -0.27 -23.35
C GLY A 323 -22.70 1.18 -23.44
N PHE A 324 -22.28 1.75 -22.31
CA PHE A 324 -21.84 3.14 -22.25
C PHE A 324 -20.65 3.35 -21.30
N GLY A 325 -19.94 4.45 -21.51
CA GLY A 325 -18.80 4.88 -20.73
C GLY A 325 -18.89 6.34 -20.30
N VAL A 326 -18.24 6.65 -19.18
CA VAL A 326 -18.06 8.01 -18.67
C VAL A 326 -16.61 8.15 -18.21
N VAL A 327 -15.94 9.21 -18.68
CA VAL A 327 -14.62 9.60 -18.21
C VAL A 327 -14.77 10.79 -17.26
N ARG A 328 -14.18 10.68 -16.08
CA ARG A 328 -14.21 11.72 -15.04
C ARG A 328 -12.81 12.16 -14.68
N THR A 329 -12.68 13.44 -14.34
CA THR A 329 -11.49 13.94 -13.66
C THR A 329 -11.73 13.87 -12.15
N LEU A 330 -10.85 13.16 -11.45
CA LEU A 330 -10.84 13.09 -10.00
C LEU A 330 -9.81 14.08 -9.46
N PRO A 331 -10.15 14.89 -8.44
CA PRO A 331 -9.17 15.74 -7.79
C PRO A 331 -8.18 14.91 -6.95
N GLY A 332 -6.99 15.48 -6.71
CA GLY A 332 -6.11 14.97 -5.66
C GLY A 332 -6.85 14.90 -4.33
N GLY A 333 -6.68 13.81 -3.59
CA GLY A 333 -7.39 13.51 -2.35
C GLY A 333 -8.66 12.66 -2.53
N ALA A 334 -9.16 12.46 -3.76
CA ALA A 334 -10.33 11.62 -3.99
C ALA A 334 -10.05 10.14 -3.67
N GLN A 335 -10.99 9.46 -3.02
CA GLN A 335 -10.87 8.04 -2.69
C GLN A 335 -11.55 7.18 -3.77
N ILE A 336 -10.79 6.23 -4.34
CA ILE A 336 -11.30 5.24 -5.28
C ILE A 336 -11.50 3.94 -4.50
N ARG A 337 -12.61 3.20 -4.71
CA ARG A 337 -12.98 2.01 -3.91
C ARG A 337 -11.85 1.00 -3.67
N SER A 338 -10.89 0.88 -4.57
CA SER A 338 -9.75 -0.05 -4.50
C SER A 338 -8.46 0.53 -3.91
N ASN A 339 -8.38 1.85 -3.67
CA ASN A 339 -7.19 2.59 -3.25
C ASN A 339 -7.51 3.62 -2.14
N ALA A 340 -6.53 4.00 -1.32
CA ALA A 340 -6.71 5.21 -0.49
C ALA A 340 -6.64 6.49 -1.38
N ALA A 341 -6.83 7.68 -0.79
CA ALA A 341 -6.93 8.96 -1.50
C ALA A 341 -5.83 9.22 -2.55
N LEU A 342 -6.15 9.69 -3.76
CA LEU A 342 -5.17 9.99 -4.81
C LEU A 342 -4.18 11.10 -4.38
N SER A 343 -2.91 11.02 -4.79
CA SER A 343 -1.92 12.08 -4.50
C SER A 343 -2.05 13.31 -5.41
N ALA A 344 -2.56 13.11 -6.62
CA ALA A 344 -2.71 14.14 -7.65
C ALA A 344 -4.01 13.90 -8.43
N PRO A 345 -4.43 14.86 -9.28
CA PRO A 345 -5.56 14.63 -10.17
C PRO A 345 -5.38 13.39 -11.06
N ALA A 346 -6.47 12.67 -11.27
CA ALA A 346 -6.49 11.43 -12.05
C ALA A 346 -7.65 11.42 -13.04
N MET A 347 -7.46 10.74 -14.16
CA MET A 347 -8.55 10.39 -15.06
C MET A 347 -9.09 9.02 -14.68
N MET A 348 -10.40 8.92 -14.56
CA MET A 348 -11.11 7.67 -14.26
C MET A 348 -12.08 7.35 -15.41
N HIS A 349 -11.91 6.19 -16.02
CA HIS A 349 -12.78 5.64 -17.05
C HIS A 349 -13.71 4.64 -16.39
N GLN A 350 -15.01 4.91 -16.44
CA GLN A 350 -16.03 4.01 -15.93
C GLN A 350 -16.87 3.52 -17.10
N MET A 351 -17.03 2.21 -17.23
CA MET A 351 -17.80 1.62 -18.32
C MET A 351 -18.76 0.58 -17.75
N TRP A 352 -19.96 0.55 -18.31
CA TRP A 352 -20.96 -0.47 -18.03
C TRP A 352 -21.36 -1.11 -19.35
N LEU A 353 -21.01 -2.38 -19.49
CA LEU A 353 -21.18 -3.14 -20.72
C LEU A 353 -22.05 -4.36 -20.45
N GLU A 354 -22.84 -4.74 -21.44
CA GLU A 354 -23.69 -5.93 -21.44
C GLU A 354 -23.49 -6.72 -22.73
N GLY A 355 -23.46 -8.05 -22.62
CA GLY A 355 -23.27 -8.96 -23.75
C GLY A 355 -23.23 -10.41 -23.29
N GLU A 356 -23.73 -11.32 -24.13
CA GLU A 356 -23.71 -12.78 -23.90
C GLU A 356 -24.26 -13.23 -22.52
N GLY A 357 -25.28 -12.52 -22.01
CA GLY A 357 -25.92 -12.83 -20.73
C GLY A 357 -25.18 -12.33 -19.48
N TYR A 358 -24.10 -11.57 -19.67
CA TYR A 358 -23.31 -10.99 -18.58
C TYR A 358 -23.30 -9.46 -18.64
N ARG A 359 -23.03 -8.86 -17.47
CA ARG A 359 -22.71 -7.44 -17.37
C ARG A 359 -21.32 -7.25 -16.78
N LEU A 360 -20.56 -6.34 -17.39
CA LEU A 360 -19.26 -5.91 -16.94
C LEU A 360 -19.33 -4.46 -16.43
N GLU A 361 -18.81 -4.23 -15.23
CA GLU A 361 -18.51 -2.89 -14.73
C GLU A 361 -17.00 -2.72 -14.71
N LEU A 362 -16.47 -1.79 -15.50
CA LEU A 362 -15.04 -1.51 -15.58
C LEU A 362 -14.74 -0.14 -14.98
N LYS A 363 -13.63 -0.07 -14.23
CA LYS A 363 -13.09 1.16 -13.66
C LYS A 363 -11.59 1.20 -13.85
N GLY A 364 -11.16 1.87 -14.91
CA GLY A 364 -9.77 2.23 -15.14
C GLY A 364 -9.45 3.58 -14.51
N TYR A 365 -8.28 3.73 -13.91
CA TYR A 365 -7.81 5.05 -13.49
C TYR A 365 -6.29 5.15 -13.54
N ALA A 366 -5.79 6.36 -13.81
CA ALA A 366 -4.39 6.73 -13.68
C ALA A 366 -4.26 8.24 -13.48
N LEU A 367 -3.14 8.69 -12.91
CA LEU A 367 -2.87 10.12 -12.74
C LEU A 367 -2.83 10.82 -14.11
N GLU A 368 -3.20 12.11 -14.16
CA GLU A 368 -3.19 12.89 -15.41
C GLU A 368 -1.80 12.92 -16.07
N GLY A 369 -0.73 12.93 -15.27
CA GLY A 369 0.65 12.88 -15.77
C GLY A 369 1.13 11.51 -16.25
N GLN A 370 0.26 10.49 -16.30
CA GLN A 370 0.62 9.11 -16.64
C GLN A 370 -0.05 8.64 -17.94
N ALA A 371 0.14 9.38 -19.03
CA ALA A 371 -0.47 9.10 -20.33
C ALA A 371 -0.22 7.66 -20.83
N ASP A 372 1.02 7.15 -20.73
CA ASP A 372 1.34 5.79 -21.17
C ASP A 372 0.52 4.73 -20.42
N ILE A 373 0.26 4.94 -19.13
CA ILE A 373 -0.54 4.02 -18.31
C ILE A 373 -2.02 4.13 -18.68
N GLN A 374 -2.52 5.32 -18.98
CA GLN A 374 -3.89 5.51 -19.48
C GLN A 374 -4.09 4.76 -20.81
N SER A 375 -3.17 4.92 -21.77
CA SER A 375 -3.21 4.20 -23.04
C SER A 375 -3.14 2.68 -22.87
N ALA A 376 -2.33 2.19 -21.93
CA ALA A 376 -2.29 0.76 -21.64
C ALA A 376 -3.60 0.25 -21.02
N ILE A 377 -4.24 1.01 -20.13
CA ILE A 377 -5.56 0.67 -19.57
C ILE A 377 -6.62 0.62 -20.69
N GLU A 378 -6.61 1.60 -21.60
CA GLU A 378 -7.51 1.60 -22.76
C GLU A 378 -7.27 0.39 -23.67
N ALA A 379 -6.01 0.03 -23.94
CA ALA A 379 -5.66 -1.15 -24.71
C ALA A 379 -6.08 -2.47 -24.02
N MET A 380 -5.97 -2.56 -22.70
CA MET A 380 -6.50 -3.70 -21.93
C MET A 380 -8.01 -3.82 -22.08
N ILE A 381 -8.74 -2.70 -21.94
CA ILE A 381 -10.19 -2.67 -22.11
C ILE A 381 -10.56 -3.10 -23.54
N ALA A 382 -9.87 -2.60 -24.56
CA ALA A 382 -10.10 -2.96 -25.95
C ALA A 382 -9.84 -4.46 -26.24
N SER A 383 -8.97 -5.11 -25.46
CA SER A 383 -8.64 -6.54 -25.61
C SER A 383 -9.71 -7.51 -25.10
N LEU A 384 -10.79 -7.02 -24.49
CA LEU A 384 -11.85 -7.85 -23.91
C LEU A 384 -12.57 -8.66 -24.99
N ARG A 385 -12.59 -9.99 -24.80
CA ARG A 385 -13.25 -10.93 -25.71
C ARG A 385 -13.74 -12.17 -24.96
N LEU A 386 -14.63 -12.92 -25.58
CA LEU A 386 -15.11 -14.23 -25.09
C LEU A 386 -14.44 -15.33 -25.92
N SER A 387 -13.87 -16.34 -25.23
CA SER A 387 -13.16 -17.48 -25.81
C SER A 387 -13.85 -18.81 -25.53
#